data_AF-A0AAW8KX52-F1
#
_entry.id   AF-A0AAW8KX52-F1
#
_cell.length_a   1.000
_cell.length_b   1.000
_cell.length_c   1.000
_cell.angle_alpha   90.00
_cell.angle_beta   90.00
_cell.angle_gamma   90.00
#
_symmetry.space_group_name_H-M   'P 1'
#
loop_
_entity.id
_entity.type
_entity.pdbx_description
1 polymer ?
#
loop_
_entity_poly.entity_id
_entity_poly.type
_entity_poly.pdbx_seq_one_letter_code
_entity_poly.pdbx_strand_id
1 'polypeptide(L)' 'DTIDIQGLKTIAGSRALLNVEPAQDDAEVVKNILKADCEIIAKTNLHELAFGITGINHAFGTPINPKYPELIPG' A
#
# COMPACT_ATOMS: atom_id res chain seq x y z
N ASP A 1 0.06 -0.01 1.16
CA ASP A 1 -1.26 0.64 1.19
C ASP A 1 -1.72 1.02 2.61
N THR A 2 -0.85 1.63 3.43
CA THR A 2 -1.16 2.10 4.80
C THR A 2 -0.90 3.60 4.97
N ILE A 3 -0.74 4.29 3.85
CA ILE A 3 -0.44 5.72 3.80
C ILE A 3 -1.55 6.39 2.99
N ASP A 4 -2.19 7.37 3.61
CA ASP A 4 -3.27 8.12 3.00
C ASP A 4 -2.76 9.00 1.86
N ILE A 5 -3.49 8.92 0.76
CA ILE A 5 -3.36 9.78 -0.41
C ILE A 5 -4.78 10.27 -0.66
N GLN A 6 -4.97 11.58 -0.71
CA GLN A 6 -6.27 12.22 -0.88
C GLN A 6 -7.02 11.62 -2.08
N GLY A 7 -8.31 11.33 -1.88
CA GLY A 7 -9.17 10.80 -2.92
C GLY A 7 -9.00 9.30 -3.21
N LEU A 8 -8.04 8.63 -2.57
CA LEU A 8 -7.87 7.17 -2.66
C LEU A 8 -8.26 6.49 -1.36
N LYS A 9 -8.77 5.25 -1.46
CA LYS A 9 -8.99 4.39 -0.29
C LYS A 9 -7.65 3.86 0.21
N THR A 10 -7.50 3.79 1.52
CA THR A 10 -6.39 3.12 2.20
C THR A 10 -6.95 1.84 2.81
N ILE A 11 -6.77 0.70 2.12
CA ILE A 11 -7.40 -0.58 2.52
C ILE A 11 -6.43 -1.50 3.25
N ALA A 12 -5.17 -1.10 3.43
CA ALA A 12 -4.14 -1.82 4.18
C ALA A 12 -3.98 -3.30 3.78
N GLY A 13 -4.22 -3.61 2.50
CA GLY A 13 -4.19 -4.98 2.00
C GLY A 13 -5.23 -5.90 2.64
N SER A 14 -6.31 -5.36 3.23
CA SER A 14 -7.35 -6.10 3.94
C SER A 14 -8.71 -5.99 3.28
N ARG A 15 -9.44 -7.12 3.18
CA ARG A 15 -10.84 -7.12 2.73
C ARG A 15 -11.78 -6.42 3.70
N ALA A 16 -11.41 -6.36 4.98
CA ALA A 16 -12.22 -5.71 6.01
C ALA A 16 -12.36 -4.20 5.77
N LEU A 17 -11.42 -3.60 5.03
CA LEU A 17 -11.37 -2.16 4.76
C LEU A 17 -11.84 -1.78 3.35
N LEU A 18 -12.42 -2.69 2.56
CA LEU A 18 -12.87 -2.37 1.18
C LEU A 18 -13.91 -1.25 1.11
N ASN A 19 -14.71 -1.09 2.18
CA ASN A 19 -15.80 -0.13 2.26
C ASN A 19 -15.42 1.15 3.00
N VAL A 20 -14.14 1.40 3.30
CA VAL A 20 -13.73 2.69 3.85
C VAL A 20 -13.95 3.79 2.80
N GLU A 21 -14.29 4.98 3.29
CA GLU A 21 -14.32 6.16 2.46
C GLU A 21 -12.89 6.54 2.02
N PRO A 22 -12.72 7.16 0.84
CA PRO A 22 -11.43 7.71 0.43
C PRO A 22 -10.88 8.71 1.46
N ALA A 23 -9.55 8.76 1.57
CA ALA A 23 -8.89 9.71 2.46
C ALA A 23 -9.23 11.15 2.06
N GLN A 24 -9.58 11.97 3.05
CA GLN A 24 -9.91 13.39 2.85
C GLN A 24 -8.66 14.25 2.65
N ASP A 25 -7.54 13.82 3.21
CA ASP A 25 -6.26 14.53 3.20
C ASP A 25 -5.11 13.58 2.88
N ASP A 26 -4.06 14.12 2.27
CA ASP A 26 -2.78 13.42 2.16
C ASP A 26 -2.10 13.28 3.53
N ALA A 27 -1.45 12.13 3.74
CA ALA A 27 -0.48 11.97 4.83
C ALA A 27 0.69 12.96 4.67
N GLU A 28 1.35 13.32 5.77
CA GLU A 28 2.44 14.32 5.75
C GLU A 28 3.58 13.94 4.77
N VAL A 29 3.95 12.66 4.72
CA VAL A 29 4.96 12.16 3.78
C VAL A 29 4.54 12.35 2.33
N VAL A 30 3.25 12.18 2.01
CA VAL A 30 2.70 12.40 0.67
C VAL A 30 2.74 13.88 0.31
N LYS A 31 2.34 14.76 1.24
CA LYS A 31 2.46 16.22 1.05
C LYS A 31 3.88 16.65 0.75
N ASN A 32 4.87 16.05 1.41
CA ASN A 32 6.28 16.37 1.19
C ASN A 32 6.80 15.89 -0.17
N ILE A 33 6.38 14.70 -0.61
CA ILE A 33 6.72 14.17 -1.95
C ILE A 33 6.15 15.07 -3.04
N LEU A 34 4.88 15.46 -2.94
CA LEU A 34 4.22 16.32 -3.95
C LEU A 34 4.84 17.73 -4.01
N LYS A 35 5.31 18.26 -2.87
CA LYS A 35 6.05 19.54 -2.84
C LYS A 35 7.43 19.46 -3.49
N ALA A 36 8.00 18.26 -3.61
CA ALA A 36 9.34 18.03 -4.14
C ALA A 36 9.37 17.79 -5.66
N ASP A 37 8.29 18.16 -6.38
CA ASP A 37 8.15 17.94 -7.83
C ASP A 37 8.20 16.45 -8.23
N CYS A 38 7.72 15.58 -7.33
CA CYS A 38 7.55 14.15 -7.59
C CYS A 38 6.09 13.81 -7.85
N GLU A 39 5.88 12.75 -8.64
CA GLU A 39 4.56 12.19 -8.93
C GLU A 39 4.38 10.84 -8.22
N ILE A 40 3.17 10.62 -7.66
CA ILE A 40 2.78 9.33 -7.08
C ILE A 40 1.83 8.64 -8.04
N ILE A 41 2.28 7.52 -8.61
CA ILE A 41 1.53 6.82 -9.68
C ILE A 41 0.65 5.66 -9.17
N ALA A 42 0.90 5.16 -7.95
CA ALA A 42 0.22 3.98 -7.44
C ALA A 42 0.34 3.82 -5.91
N LYS A 43 -0.50 2.96 -5.35
CA LYS A 43 -0.30 2.35 -4.02
C LYS A 43 0.19 0.92 -4.19
N THR A 44 1.14 0.52 -3.35
CA THR A 44 1.68 -0.85 -3.34
C THR A 44 0.88 -1.77 -2.42
N ASN A 45 0.87 -3.06 -2.76
CA ASN A 45 0.37 -4.11 -1.89
C ASN A 45 1.31 -4.34 -0.67
N LEU A 46 0.83 -5.05 0.34
CA LEU A 46 1.56 -5.33 1.58
C LEU A 46 1.03 -6.60 2.27
N HIS A 47 1.76 -7.10 3.26
CA HIS A 47 1.20 -8.03 4.24
C HIS A 47 0.00 -7.37 4.93
N GLU A 48 -1.13 -8.07 5.02
CA GLU A 48 -2.40 -7.52 5.51
C GLU A 48 -2.21 -6.77 6.84
N LEU A 49 -2.72 -5.53 6.90
CA LEU A 49 -2.62 -4.60 8.04
C LEU A 49 -1.17 -4.25 8.47
N ALA A 50 -0.19 -4.46 7.59
CA ALA A 50 1.24 -4.42 7.92
C ALA A 50 1.62 -5.36 9.07
N PHE A 51 0.82 -6.39 9.33
CA PHE A 51 1.03 -7.33 10.43
C PHE A 51 1.72 -8.60 9.94
N GLY A 52 2.94 -8.43 9.45
CA GLY A 52 3.79 -9.54 9.04
C GLY A 52 5.06 -9.06 8.33
N ILE A 53 5.99 -10.01 8.15
CA ILE A 53 7.35 -9.73 7.67
C ILE A 53 7.70 -10.47 6.38
N THR A 54 6.72 -11.05 5.69
CA THR A 54 6.93 -11.89 4.49
C THR A 54 6.29 -11.35 3.22
N GLY A 55 5.48 -10.30 3.32
CA GLY A 55 4.71 -9.75 2.20
C GLY A 55 3.57 -10.65 1.69
N ILE A 56 3.33 -11.82 2.30
CA ILE A 56 2.24 -12.72 1.92
C ILE A 56 0.88 -12.02 2.14
N ASN A 57 0.04 -12.03 1.10
CA ASN A 57 -1.31 -11.47 1.16
C ASN A 57 -2.30 -12.39 0.42
N HIS A 58 -3.15 -13.10 1.17
CA HIS A 58 -4.14 -14.01 0.58
C HIS A 58 -5.36 -13.29 -0.01
N ALA A 59 -5.60 -12.03 0.38
CA ALA A 59 -6.74 -11.25 -0.06
C ALA A 59 -6.56 -10.68 -1.47
N PHE A 60 -5.37 -10.15 -1.75
CA PHE A 60 -5.03 -9.40 -2.97
C PHE A 60 -3.84 -9.99 -3.75
N GLY A 61 -3.30 -11.13 -3.31
CA GLY A 61 -2.16 -11.82 -3.92
C GLY A 61 -0.82 -11.40 -3.31
N THR A 62 0.14 -12.31 -3.28
CA THR A 62 1.50 -12.03 -2.78
C THR A 62 2.35 -11.40 -3.88
N PRO A 63 3.03 -10.26 -3.65
CA PRO A 63 3.98 -9.71 -4.61
C PRO A 63 5.10 -10.69 -4.95
N ILE A 64 5.55 -10.70 -6.20
CA ILE A 64 6.66 -11.54 -6.65
C ILE A 64 7.98 -10.87 -6.27
N ASN A 65 8.92 -11.63 -5.71
CA ASN A 65 10.30 -11.18 -5.55
C ASN A 65 10.96 -11.09 -6.95
N PRO A 66 11.32 -9.90 -7.45
CA PRO A 66 11.78 -9.75 -8.84
C PRO A 66 13.16 -10.39 -9.08
N LYS A 67 13.95 -10.63 -8.04
CA LYS A 67 15.28 -11.24 -8.15
C LYS A 67 15.25 -12.75 -7.97
N TYR A 68 14.38 -13.24 -7.10
CA TYR A 68 14.25 -14.66 -6.77
C TYR A 68 12.77 -15.06 -6.68
N PRO A 69 12.08 -15.31 -7.80
CA PRO A 69 10.63 -15.48 -7.84
C PRO A 69 10.05 -16.58 -6.93
N GLU A 70 10.86 -17.58 -6.57
CA GLU A 70 10.49 -18.69 -5.67
C GLU A 70 10.61 -18.35 -4.17
N LEU A 71 11.12 -17.17 -3.82
CA LEU A 71 11.28 -16.71 -2.44
C LEU A 71 10.28 -15.60 -2.11
N ILE A 72 10.07 -15.39 -0.81
CA ILE A 72 9.24 -14.28 -0.31
C ILE A 72 9.79 -12.91 -0.81
N PRO A 73 8.91 -11.94 -1.10
CA PRO A 73 9.30 -10.61 -1.58
C PRO A 73 9.92 -9.72 -0.49
N GLY A 74 9.69 -10.07 0.77
CA GLY A 74 10.09 -9.30 1.94
C GLY A 74 9.42 -9.89 3.14
#